data_AF-A0A4V3XDI6-F1
#
_entry.id   AF-A0A4V3XDI6-F1
#
_cell.length_a   1.000
_cell.length_b   1.000
_cell.length_c   1.000
_cell.angle_alpha   90.00
_cell.angle_beta   90.00
_cell.angle_gamma   90.00
#
_symmetry.space_group_name_H-M   'P 1'
#
loop_
_entity.id
_entity.type
_entity.pdbx_description
1 polymer ?
#
loop_
_entity_poly.entity_id
_entity_poly.type
_entity_poly.pdbx_seq_one_letter_code
_entity_poly.pdbx_strand_id
1 'polypeptide(L)'
;MLSMFQAFFEAGDPGDTQERKTLFEKLHLKIHNTHLFELHFAQYDVVYIDFSSLRGAKNKKDFDAMFGIQLYGEVIRHEELGHFKNVTEPTDLEMIDRMSSPDNDTNTLLEKAFFELSRILHNATGRKILVLVDEYDTPVSSAANEEVYNYVCPELSPPGV
;
A
#
# COMPACT_ATOMS: atom_id res chain seq x y z
N MET A 1 0.97 -12.32 -5.74
CA MET A 1 1.98 -12.38 -6.85
C MET A 1 2.92 -11.18 -6.82
N LEU A 2 2.50 -10.09 -6.16
CA LEU A 2 3.20 -8.81 -6.14
C LEU A 2 4.42 -8.72 -5.20
N SER A 3 4.70 -9.74 -4.38
CA SER A 3 5.88 -9.74 -3.50
C SER A 3 7.21 -9.66 -4.27
N MET A 4 7.31 -10.24 -5.47
CA MET A 4 8.48 -10.09 -6.33
C MET A 4 8.60 -8.66 -6.89
N PHE A 5 7.47 -8.00 -7.17
CA PHE A 5 7.46 -6.60 -7.61
C PHE A 5 7.84 -5.66 -6.47
N GLN A 6 7.33 -5.89 -5.26
CA GLN A 6 7.78 -5.17 -4.07
C GLN A 6 9.29 -5.33 -3.89
N ALA A 7 9.80 -6.57 -3.91
CA ALA A 7 11.23 -6.84 -3.82
C ALA A 7 12.06 -6.18 -4.94
N PHE A 8 11.49 -5.97 -6.12
CA PHE A 8 12.17 -5.29 -7.23
C PHE A 8 12.20 -3.77 -7.05
N PHE A 9 11.07 -3.14 -6.75
CA PHE A 9 10.93 -1.68 -6.75
C PHE A 9 11.33 -1.02 -5.42
N GLU A 10 11.16 -1.73 -4.30
CA GLU A 10 11.28 -1.15 -2.97
C GLU A 10 12.71 -0.77 -2.64
N ALA A 11 12.91 0.50 -2.30
CA ALA A 11 14.15 0.98 -1.74
C ALA A 11 14.38 0.33 -0.37
N GLY A 12 15.59 -0.16 -0.14
CA GLY A 12 16.00 -0.73 1.14
C GLY A 12 17.36 -0.21 1.56
N ASP A 13 17.93 -0.81 2.60
CA ASP A 13 19.32 -0.55 2.94
C ASP A 13 20.27 -1.09 1.85
N PRO A 14 21.51 -0.60 1.77
CA PRO A 14 22.46 -1.04 0.73
C PRO A 14 22.78 -2.53 0.75
N GLY A 15 22.73 -3.17 1.93
CA GLY A 15 22.99 -4.60 2.09
C GLY A 15 21.87 -5.44 1.49
N ASP A 16 20.64 -5.20 1.93
CA ASP A 16 19.43 -5.83 1.40
C ASP A 16 19.28 -5.60 -0.11
N THR A 17 19.52 -4.37 -0.58
CA THR A 17 19.43 -4.02 -2.01
C THR A 17 20.44 -4.85 -2.83
N GLN A 18 21.65 -5.05 -2.33
CA GLN A 18 22.67 -5.84 -3.01
C GLN A 18 22.34 -7.35 -3.00
N GLU A 19 21.79 -7.85 -1.91
CA GLU A 19 21.30 -9.24 -1.82
C GLU A 19 20.17 -9.49 -2.82
N ARG A 20 19.18 -8.58 -2.87
CA ARG A 20 18.10 -8.63 -3.86
C ARG A 20 18.64 -8.55 -5.28
N LYS A 21 19.59 -7.66 -5.59
CA LYS A 21 20.19 -7.57 -6.93
C LYS A 21 20.82 -8.91 -7.35
N THR A 22 21.59 -9.50 -6.43
CA THR A 22 22.24 -10.81 -6.63
C THR A 22 21.22 -11.94 -6.85
N LEU A 23 20.07 -11.88 -6.18
CA LEU A 23 18.99 -12.85 -6.38
C LEU A 23 18.43 -12.77 -7.81
N PHE A 24 18.15 -11.56 -8.31
CA PHE A 24 17.65 -11.36 -9.67
C PHE A 24 18.66 -11.81 -10.74
N GLU A 25 19.96 -11.62 -10.48
CA GLU A 25 21.05 -12.15 -11.30
C GLU A 25 21.05 -13.68 -11.37
N LYS A 26 21.05 -14.34 -10.21
CA LYS A 26 21.13 -15.80 -10.07
C LYS A 26 19.91 -16.52 -10.65
N LEU A 27 18.74 -15.90 -10.59
CA LEU A 27 17.52 -16.45 -11.17
C LEU A 27 17.45 -16.28 -12.70
N HIS A 28 18.46 -15.66 -13.32
CA HIS A 28 18.53 -15.42 -14.77
C HIS A 28 17.26 -14.74 -15.31
N LEU A 29 16.67 -13.85 -14.51
CA LEU A 29 15.47 -13.14 -14.92
C LEU A 29 15.81 -12.21 -16.08
N LYS A 30 14.99 -12.25 -17.14
CA LYS A 30 15.21 -11.45 -18.37
C LYS A 30 15.36 -9.96 -18.10
N ILE A 31 14.73 -9.45 -17.04
CA ILE A 31 14.78 -8.04 -16.67
C ILE A 31 16.17 -7.61 -16.20
N HIS A 32 16.98 -8.50 -15.62
CA HIS A 32 18.25 -8.15 -14.97
C HIS A 32 19.22 -7.36 -15.87
N ASN A 33 19.34 -7.75 -17.15
CA ASN A 33 20.28 -7.14 -18.09
C ASN A 33 19.65 -6.00 -18.92
N THR A 34 18.63 -5.33 -18.39
CA THR A 34 17.90 -4.28 -19.12
C THR A 34 18.12 -2.92 -18.48
N HIS A 35 18.00 -1.86 -19.28
CA HIS A 35 18.03 -0.49 -18.77
C HIS A 35 16.93 -0.23 -17.73
N LEU A 36 15.80 -0.93 -17.83
CA LEU A 36 14.69 -0.83 -16.86
C LEU A 36 15.09 -1.34 -15.47
N PHE A 37 16.00 -2.32 -15.39
CA PHE A 37 16.52 -2.80 -14.11
C PHE A 37 17.26 -1.68 -13.39
N GLU A 38 18.26 -1.10 -14.04
CA GLU A 38 19.04 -0.02 -13.44
C GLU A 38 18.21 1.24 -13.16
N LEU A 39 17.15 1.50 -13.94
CA LEU A 39 16.28 2.66 -13.75
C LEU A 39 15.28 2.52 -12.60
N HIS A 40 14.81 1.30 -12.30
CA HIS A 40 13.68 1.10 -11.39
C HIS A 40 13.98 0.22 -10.18
N PHE A 41 15.07 -0.54 -10.19
CA PHE A 41 15.43 -1.42 -9.09
C PHE A 41 15.74 -0.61 -7.83
N ALA A 42 15.02 -0.92 -6.75
CA ALA A 42 15.15 -0.31 -5.42
C ALA A 42 15.07 1.25 -5.42
N GLN A 43 14.19 1.83 -6.24
CA GLN A 43 14.06 3.30 -6.39
C GLN A 43 12.86 3.91 -5.67
N TYR A 44 11.92 3.11 -5.15
CA TYR A 44 10.61 3.59 -4.69
C TYR A 44 10.37 3.25 -3.22
N ASP A 45 9.67 4.11 -2.50
CA ASP A 45 8.95 3.63 -1.32
C ASP A 45 7.69 2.94 -1.83
N VAL A 46 7.59 1.65 -1.57
CA VAL A 46 6.47 0.84 -2.02
C VAL A 46 5.44 0.76 -0.90
N VAL A 47 4.18 1.06 -1.19
CA VAL A 47 3.05 0.78 -0.31
C VAL A 47 2.31 -0.43 -0.88
N TYR A 48 2.22 -1.52 -0.14
CA TYR A 48 1.64 -2.77 -0.60
C TYR A 48 0.29 -3.08 0.08
N ILE A 49 -0.69 -3.48 -0.73
CA ILE A 49 -2.05 -3.75 -0.27
C ILE A 49 -2.55 -5.02 -0.95
N ASP A 50 -3.19 -5.90 -0.18
CA ASP A 50 -3.72 -7.17 -0.65
C ASP A 50 -5.23 -7.26 -0.37
N PHE A 51 -6.02 -7.05 -1.42
CA PHE A 51 -7.47 -7.10 -1.31
C PHE A 51 -8.04 -8.52 -1.21
N SER A 52 -7.24 -9.58 -1.38
CA SER A 52 -7.71 -10.96 -1.19
C SER A 52 -8.26 -11.18 0.22
N SER A 53 -7.63 -10.54 1.21
CA SER A 53 -8.06 -10.60 2.59
C SER A 53 -9.43 -9.96 2.80
N LEU A 54 -9.82 -8.98 1.98
CA LEU A 54 -11.08 -8.23 2.08
C LEU A 54 -12.30 -9.01 1.60
N ARG A 55 -12.12 -10.16 0.94
CA ARG A 55 -13.22 -11.01 0.41
C ARG A 55 -14.24 -11.43 1.49
N GLY A 56 -13.84 -11.44 2.76
CA GLY A 56 -14.70 -11.79 3.90
C GLY A 56 -15.59 -10.66 4.43
N ALA A 57 -15.42 -9.43 3.96
CA ALA A 57 -16.17 -8.27 4.45
C ALA A 57 -17.66 -8.35 4.06
N LYS A 58 -18.57 -8.26 5.04
CA LYS A 58 -20.02 -8.39 4.80
C LYS A 58 -20.73 -7.05 4.62
N ASN A 59 -20.13 -6.00 5.14
CA ASN A 59 -20.65 -4.64 5.15
C ASN A 59 -19.48 -3.65 5.13
N LYS A 60 -19.78 -2.36 5.00
CA LYS A 60 -18.77 -1.30 4.97
C LYS A 60 -17.90 -1.27 6.23
N LYS A 61 -18.48 -1.45 7.42
CA LYS A 61 -17.73 -1.44 8.68
C LYS A 61 -16.69 -2.57 8.73
N ASP A 62 -17.07 -3.77 8.29
CA ASP A 62 -16.14 -4.90 8.20
C ASP A 62 -15.02 -4.62 7.20
N PHE A 63 -15.36 -4.03 6.04
CA PHE A 63 -14.38 -3.63 5.03
C PHE A 63 -13.38 -2.61 5.60
N ASP A 64 -13.89 -1.54 6.21
CA ASP A 64 -13.09 -0.45 6.79
C ASP A 64 -12.16 -0.99 7.88
N ALA A 65 -12.64 -1.90 8.74
CA ALA A 65 -11.83 -2.53 9.77
C ALA A 65 -10.70 -3.40 9.17
N MET A 66 -11.01 -4.25 8.19
CA MET A 66 -10.03 -5.14 7.56
C MET A 66 -8.98 -4.36 6.76
N PHE A 67 -9.41 -3.30 6.08
CA PHE A 67 -8.53 -2.39 5.37
C PHE A 67 -7.66 -1.58 6.33
N GLY A 68 -8.21 -1.10 7.44
CA GLY A 68 -7.47 -0.40 8.50
C GLY A 68 -6.33 -1.24 9.09
N ILE A 69 -6.53 -2.56 9.24
CA ILE A 69 -5.47 -3.48 9.66
C ILE A 69 -4.31 -3.54 8.65
N GLN A 70 -4.61 -3.56 7.35
CA GLN A 70 -3.57 -3.55 6.31
C GLN A 70 -2.79 -2.24 6.30
N LEU A 71 -3.51 -1.11 6.37
CA LEU A 71 -2.90 0.21 6.46
C LEU A 71 -1.99 0.32 7.68
N TYR A 72 -2.46 -0.13 8.85
CA TYR A 72 -1.66 -0.20 10.06
C TYR A 72 -0.35 -0.98 9.84
N GLY A 73 -0.44 -2.16 9.23
CA GLY A 73 0.73 -2.98 8.90
C GLY A 73 1.74 -2.25 8.01
N GLU A 74 1.27 -1.52 6.99
CA GLU A 74 2.15 -0.75 6.12
C GLU A 74 2.80 0.44 6.82
N VAL A 75 2.09 1.13 7.72
CA VAL A 75 2.67 2.23 8.50
C VAL A 75 3.77 1.71 9.42
N ILE A 76 3.52 0.64 10.17
CA ILE A 76 4.54 0.04 11.04
C ILE A 76 5.76 -0.41 10.24
N ARG A 77 5.56 -1.05 9.08
CA ARG A 77 6.66 -1.47 8.21
C ARG A 77 7.51 -0.30 7.73
N HIS A 78 6.88 0.81 7.33
CA HIS A 78 7.61 2.02 6.93
C HIS A 78 8.32 2.72 8.09
N GLU A 79 7.78 2.62 9.30
CA GLU A 79 8.45 3.07 10.51
C GLU A 79 9.73 2.24 10.79
N GLU A 80 9.64 0.92 10.68
CA GLU A 80 10.78 0.00 10.84
C GLU A 80 11.88 0.24 9.79
N LEU A 81 11.49 0.54 8.55
CA LEU A 81 12.41 0.98 7.49
C LEU A 81 13.02 2.37 7.75
N GLY A 82 12.53 3.08 8.76
CA GLY A 82 13.02 4.39 9.16
C GLY A 82 12.59 5.52 8.23
N HIS A 83 11.56 5.31 7.42
CA HIS A 83 11.10 6.32 6.46
C HIS A 83 10.53 7.56 7.15
N PHE A 84 10.02 7.43 8.38
CA PHE A 84 9.46 8.55 9.14
C PHE A 84 10.46 9.32 10.01
N LYS A 85 11.75 8.95 10.01
CA LYS A 85 12.78 9.58 10.87
C LYS A 85 12.92 11.09 10.67
N ASN A 86 12.62 11.59 9.47
CA ASN A 86 12.74 12.99 9.11
C ASN A 86 11.39 13.75 9.12
N VAL A 87 10.30 13.10 9.56
CA VAL A 87 8.99 13.76 9.65
C VAL A 87 9.00 14.67 10.87
N THR A 88 8.88 15.97 10.64
CA THR A 88 8.89 16.99 11.71
C THR A 88 7.58 17.74 11.84
N GLU A 89 6.74 17.69 10.79
CA GLU A 89 5.48 18.41 10.76
C GLU A 89 4.49 17.78 11.75
N PRO A 90 3.96 18.53 12.73
CA PRO A 90 3.09 17.96 13.78
C PRO A 90 1.84 17.28 13.23
N THR A 91 1.27 17.83 12.14
CA THR A 91 0.07 17.26 11.49
C THR A 91 0.37 15.92 10.81
N ASP A 92 1.56 15.74 10.25
CA ASP A 92 2.00 14.49 9.66
C ASP A 92 2.28 13.43 10.74
N LEU A 93 2.89 13.85 11.87
CA LEU A 93 3.11 12.97 13.02
C LEU A 93 1.79 12.49 13.64
N GLU A 94 0.80 13.38 13.79
CA GLU A 94 -0.54 13.02 14.25
C GLU A 94 -1.22 12.05 13.28
N MET A 95 -1.06 12.26 11.97
CA MET A 95 -1.63 11.35 10.96
C MET A 95 -0.99 9.96 11.04
N ILE A 96 0.34 9.88 11.18
CA ILE A 96 1.05 8.60 11.36
C ILE A 96 0.52 7.90 12.62
N ASP A 97 0.47 8.57 13.77
CA ASP A 97 0.00 8.00 15.04
C ASP A 97 -1.42 7.45 14.92
N ARG A 98 -2.31 8.17 14.24
CA ARG A 98 -3.69 7.71 13.98
C ARG A 98 -3.73 6.48 13.09
N MET A 99 -2.94 6.43 12.01
CA MET A 99 -2.87 5.26 11.14
C MET A 99 -2.17 4.07 11.82
N SER A 100 -1.32 4.33 12.81
CA SER A 100 -0.66 3.34 13.67
C SER A 100 -1.57 2.79 14.78
N SER A 101 -2.84 3.20 14.86
CA SER A 101 -3.79 2.64 15.83
C SER A 101 -4.61 1.49 15.21
N PRO A 102 -4.63 0.30 15.82
CA PRO A 102 -5.48 -0.82 15.38
C PRO A 102 -6.97 -0.57 15.66
N ASP A 103 -7.29 0.29 16.63
CA ASP A 103 -8.66 0.70 16.97
C ASP A 103 -9.10 1.90 16.12
N ASN A 104 -9.08 1.73 14.79
CA ASN A 104 -9.56 2.71 13.81
C ASN A 104 -11.10 2.86 13.81
N ASP A 105 -11.71 3.03 15.00
CA ASP A 105 -13.12 3.43 15.18
C ASP A 105 -13.31 4.93 14.89
N THR A 106 -12.21 5.67 14.71
CA THR A 106 -12.23 7.05 14.26
C THR A 106 -12.49 7.15 12.77
N ASN A 107 -13.28 8.17 12.40
CA ASN A 107 -13.45 8.76 11.07
C ASN A 107 -12.13 9.20 10.40
N THR A 108 -11.02 8.47 10.56
CA THR A 108 -9.92 8.47 9.61
C THR A 108 -10.59 8.15 8.29
N LEU A 109 -10.73 9.14 7.40
CA LEU A 109 -11.17 8.86 6.04
C LEU A 109 -10.14 7.89 5.48
N LEU A 110 -10.40 6.58 5.56
CA LEU A 110 -9.59 5.54 4.93
C LEU A 110 -9.42 5.86 3.44
N GLU A 111 -10.43 6.53 2.86
CA GLU A 111 -10.46 7.17 1.55
C GLU A 111 -9.25 8.09 1.28
N LYS A 112 -8.70 8.75 2.31
CA LYS A 112 -7.54 9.64 2.23
C LYS A 112 -6.27 9.04 2.81
N ALA A 113 -6.35 7.93 3.54
CA ALA A 113 -5.21 7.41 4.28
C ALA A 113 -4.02 7.08 3.37
N PHE A 114 -4.24 6.45 2.21
CA PHE A 114 -3.15 6.20 1.27
C PHE A 114 -2.58 7.45 0.63
N PHE A 115 -3.43 8.44 0.38
CA PHE A 115 -2.96 9.72 -0.15
C PHE A 115 -2.03 10.39 0.87
N GLU A 116 -2.46 10.46 2.13
CA GLU A 116 -1.67 11.06 3.20
C GLU A 116 -0.39 10.27 3.49
N LEU A 117 -0.48 8.94 3.61
CA LEU A 117 0.68 8.07 3.78
C LEU A 117 1.69 8.26 2.63
N SER A 118 1.22 8.25 1.39
CA SER A 118 2.08 8.46 0.22
C SER A 118 2.72 9.85 0.23
N ARG A 119 1.95 10.90 0.56
CA ARG A 119 2.46 12.27 0.67
C ARG A 119 3.54 12.37 1.75
N ILE A 120 3.28 11.81 2.93
CA ILE A 120 4.20 11.84 4.07
C ILE A 120 5.50 11.10 3.73
N LEU A 121 5.41 9.89 3.17
CA LEU A 121 6.57 9.12 2.72
C LEU A 121 7.38 9.90 1.69
N HIS A 122 6.71 10.46 0.67
CA HIS A 122 7.37 11.23 -0.38
C HIS A 122 8.14 12.42 0.19
N ASN A 123 7.52 13.16 1.11
CA ASN A 123 8.13 14.31 1.76
C ASN A 123 9.31 13.90 2.66
N ALA A 124 9.21 12.78 3.36
CA ALA A 124 10.22 12.33 4.32
C ALA A 124 11.47 11.73 3.66
N THR A 125 11.30 11.04 2.52
CA THR A 125 12.39 10.33 1.83
C THR A 125 12.85 11.02 0.55
N GLY A 126 12.01 11.88 -0.04
CA GLY A 126 12.22 12.47 -1.37
C GLY A 126 12.01 11.48 -2.53
N ARG A 127 11.62 10.23 -2.25
CA ARG A 127 11.45 9.18 -3.27
C ARG A 127 10.04 9.18 -3.83
N LYS A 128 9.89 8.72 -5.07
CA LYS A 128 8.55 8.48 -5.65
C LYS A 128 7.90 7.30 -4.94
N ILE A 129 6.59 7.38 -4.77
CA ILE A 129 5.80 6.31 -4.14
C ILE A 129 5.23 5.40 -5.22
N LEU A 130 5.31 4.10 -4.99
CA LEU A 130 4.65 3.10 -5.81
C LEU A 130 3.63 2.34 -4.96
N VAL A 131 2.34 2.49 -5.29
CA VAL A 131 1.27 1.75 -4.63
C VAL A 131 0.99 0.48 -5.42
N LEU A 132 1.16 -0.66 -4.78
CA LEU A 132 0.88 -1.99 -5.33
C LEU A 132 -0.39 -2.54 -4.70
N VAL A 133 -1.39 -2.83 -5.52
CA VAL A 133 -2.68 -3.38 -5.10
C VAL A 133 -2.85 -4.77 -5.72
N ASP A 134 -2.77 -5.84 -4.92
CA ASP A 134 -3.09 -7.20 -5.35
C ASP A 134 -4.60 -7.43 -5.26
N GLU A 135 -5.15 -8.23 -6.18
CA GLU A 135 -6.58 -8.61 -6.20
C GLU A 135 -7.54 -7.40 -6.17
N TYR A 136 -7.20 -6.32 -6.91
CA TYR A 136 -7.93 -5.05 -6.91
C TYR A 136 -9.43 -5.17 -7.25
N ASP A 137 -9.82 -6.24 -7.94
CA ASP A 137 -11.20 -6.55 -8.34
C ASP A 137 -11.97 -7.33 -7.25
N THR A 138 -11.32 -7.80 -6.20
CA THR A 138 -11.94 -8.53 -5.09
C THR A 138 -13.05 -7.72 -4.39
N PRO A 139 -12.90 -6.42 -4.07
CA PRO A 139 -13.99 -5.65 -3.46
C PRO A 139 -15.23 -5.56 -4.36
N VAL A 140 -15.02 -5.41 -5.66
CA VAL A 140 -16.12 -5.33 -6.65
C VAL A 140 -16.82 -6.68 -6.81
N SER A 141 -16.05 -7.77 -6.90
CA SER A 141 -16.59 -9.12 -7.07
C SER A 141 -17.19 -9.72 -5.79
N SER A 142 -16.72 -9.29 -4.63
CA SER A 142 -17.21 -9.74 -3.31
C SER A 142 -18.40 -8.92 -2.80
N ALA A 143 -18.70 -7.79 -3.44
CA ALA A 143 -19.89 -7.01 -3.18
C ALA A 143 -21.15 -7.74 -3.70
N ALA A 144 -21.56 -8.79 -2.99
CA ALA A 144 -22.87 -9.42 -3.17
C ALA A 144 -24.03 -8.53 -2.65
N ASN A 145 -23.69 -7.44 -1.95
CA ASN A 145 -24.60 -6.52 -1.31
C ASN A 145 -24.59 -5.18 -2.06
N GLU A 146 -25.76 -4.72 -2.50
CA GLU A 146 -25.92 -3.55 -3.36
C GLU A 146 -25.34 -2.26 -2.75
N GLU A 147 -25.42 -2.12 -1.42
CA GLU A 147 -24.81 -0.99 -0.69
C GLU A 147 -23.28 -0.96 -0.78
N VAL A 148 -22.61 -2.12 -0.73
CA VAL A 148 -21.15 -2.21 -0.85
C VAL A 148 -20.72 -2.00 -2.31
N TYR A 149 -21.49 -2.55 -3.26
CA TYR A 149 -21.23 -2.38 -4.69
C TYR A 149 -21.31 -0.90 -5.10
N ASN A 150 -22.36 -0.19 -4.67
CA ASN A 150 -22.55 1.22 -4.98
C ASN A 150 -21.48 2.13 -4.33
N TYR A 151 -20.90 1.73 -3.20
CA TYR A 151 -19.78 2.46 -2.59
C TYR A 151 -18.47 2.28 -3.38
N VAL A 152 -18.18 1.05 -3.83
CA VAL A 152 -16.94 0.73 -4.54
C VAL A 152 -17.00 1.15 -6.02
N CYS A 153 -18.17 1.12 -6.64
CA CYS A 153 -18.40 1.49 -8.05
C CYS A 153 -19.61 2.42 -8.21
N PRO A 154 -19.55 3.68 -7.71
CA PRO A 154 -20.69 4.59 -7.73
C PRO A 154 -21.19 4.93 -9.15
N GLU A 155 -20.31 4.95 -10.16
CA GLU A 155 -20.66 5.29 -11.55
C GLU A 155 -21.40 4.18 -12.31
N LEU A 156 -21.51 2.97 -11.74
CA LEU A 156 -22.16 1.81 -12.37
C LEU A 156 -23.44 1.38 -11.64
N SER A 157 -23.90 2.16 -10.67
CA SER A 157 -25.16 1.91 -9.97
C SER A 157 -26.31 1.88 -10.98
N PRO A 158 -27.11 0.80 -11.05
CA PRO A 158 -28.27 0.78 -11.94
C PRO A 158 -29.23 1.90 -11.55
N PRO A 159 -29.81 2.65 -12.51
CA PRO A 159 -30.82 3.66 -12.20
C PRO A 159 -31.97 2.98 -11.45
N GLY A 160 -32.30 3.55 -10.30
CA GLY A 160 -33.05 2.92 -9.21
C GLY A 160 -34.28 2.12 -9.62
N VAL A 161 -34.47 1.01 -8.89
CA VAL A 161 -35.71 0.22 -8.84
C VAL A 161 -36.83 1.05 -8.19
#